data_AF-A0A1Y0RK84-F1
#
_entry.id   AF-A0A1Y0RK84-F1
#
_cell.length_a   1.000
_cell.length_b   1.000
_cell.length_c   1.000
_cell.angle_alpha   90.00
_cell.angle_beta   90.00
_cell.angle_gamma   90.00
#
_symmetry.space_group_name_H-M   'P 1'
#
loop_
_entity.id
_entity.type
_entity.pdbx_description
1 polymer ?
#
loop_
_entity_poly.entity_id
_entity_poly.type
_entity_poly.pdbx_seq_one_letter_code
_entity_poly.pdbx_strand_id
1 'polypeptide(L)'
;MAPNPTIMQAVEQLGYRVTVGDVATQAGLNVAQANQGLLSLASDAGGHLQVSDTGDIIYLFPKNFRSILRNKYLQLRLQEWWKKVWGVLFYLIRISFGIVLIVSIALITITIILIISSANSDRDSDNRGGNLSGGFFYFPDLFWYLSPDYDTRQRERRREKSDLNFFEAVFSFLFGDGHPNTNLEERRWQEIATVIRNNRGAVVAEQIAPYLDDIGEGSAREYEDYMLPVLTRFNGQPKVSPQGEIVYYFPELQVSARKKYRQPLSTYLEEFPWRFSAASSGQIMLSAGLGIVNFVGALVLGSLLTDGTIAAQVGGLVAFVNGIYWLLLAYGTGFLVVPLVRYFWIQWRNNKIAARNRDRLSRARQLASADSQLQQKIAYAQQFAAEKVLSDKDLVYSTETDLLEQEVEHSQQIDAEWQRRLQRGSGE
;
A
#
# COMPACT_ATOMS: atom_id res chain seq x y z
N MET A 1 0.06 6.70 -18.54
CA MET A 1 -0.06 7.20 -19.93
C MET A 1 -0.03 5.99 -20.86
N ALA A 2 -0.76 6.00 -21.98
CA ALA A 2 -0.62 4.94 -22.99
C ALA A 2 0.72 5.11 -23.74
N PRO A 3 1.39 4.03 -24.17
CA PRO A 3 2.66 4.14 -24.87
C PRO A 3 2.44 4.74 -26.27
N ASN A 4 3.33 5.62 -26.71
CA ASN A 4 3.21 6.29 -28.00
C ASN A 4 3.36 5.26 -29.15
N PRO A 5 2.36 5.08 -30.02
CA PRO A 5 2.40 4.08 -31.09
C PRO A 5 3.54 4.30 -32.09
N THR A 6 3.96 5.55 -32.32
CA THR A 6 5.04 5.85 -33.26
C THR A 6 6.39 5.35 -32.74
N ILE A 7 6.66 5.53 -31.44
CA ILE A 7 7.89 5.04 -30.80
C ILE A 7 7.91 3.50 -30.80
N MET A 8 6.77 2.84 -30.53
CA MET A 8 6.70 1.38 -30.58
C MET A 8 7.02 0.84 -31.98
N GLN A 9 6.51 1.48 -33.03
CA GLN A 9 6.81 1.09 -34.42
C GLN A 9 8.28 1.33 -34.79
N ALA A 10 8.85 2.47 -34.38
CA ALA A 10 10.26 2.75 -34.61
C ALA A 10 11.17 1.70 -33.95
N VAL A 11 10.88 1.32 -32.70
CA VAL A 11 11.64 0.26 -31.99
C VAL A 11 11.57 -1.08 -32.71
N GLU A 12 10.41 -1.45 -33.25
CA GLU A 12 10.24 -2.70 -34.00
C GLU A 12 11.01 -2.69 -35.33
N GLN A 13 10.96 -1.58 -36.07
CA GLN A 13 11.65 -1.42 -37.35
C GLN A 13 13.17 -1.40 -37.19
N LEU A 14 13.67 -0.85 -36.09
CA LEU A 14 15.08 -0.80 -35.74
C LEU A 14 15.59 -2.08 -35.06
N GLY A 15 14.77 -3.13 -34.98
CA GLY A 15 15.21 -4.44 -34.50
C GLY A 15 15.33 -4.56 -32.98
N TYR A 16 14.52 -3.81 -32.22
CA TYR A 16 14.41 -3.87 -30.75
C TYR A 16 15.67 -3.45 -29.97
N ARG A 17 16.74 -3.02 -30.63
CA ARG A 17 17.96 -2.48 -30.02
C ARG A 17 18.19 -1.09 -30.58
N VAL A 18 17.94 -0.05 -29.78
CA VAL A 18 17.83 1.32 -30.30
C VAL A 18 18.52 2.35 -29.41
N THR A 19 19.00 3.43 -30.01
CA THR A 19 19.39 4.64 -29.29
C THR A 19 18.27 5.68 -29.34
N VAL A 20 18.36 6.71 -28.50
CA VAL A 20 17.44 7.87 -28.54
C VAL A 20 17.51 8.56 -29.91
N GLY A 21 18.72 8.65 -30.50
CA GLY A 21 18.94 9.24 -31.81
C GLY A 21 18.22 8.47 -32.91
N ASP A 22 18.38 7.15 -32.95
CA ASP A 22 17.73 6.31 -33.97
C ASP A 22 16.21 6.44 -33.94
N VAL A 23 15.63 6.44 -32.73
CA VAL A 23 14.18 6.59 -32.55
C VAL A 23 13.71 7.99 -32.93
N ALA A 24 14.47 9.04 -32.58
CA ALA A 24 14.13 10.41 -32.96
C ALA A 24 14.12 10.58 -34.49
N THR A 25 15.14 10.04 -35.17
CA THR A 25 15.26 10.10 -36.63
C THR A 25 14.19 9.26 -37.33
N GLN A 26 13.96 8.01 -36.88
CA GLN A 26 12.99 7.11 -37.50
C GLN A 26 11.54 7.54 -37.25
N ALA A 27 11.22 8.04 -36.05
CA ALA A 27 9.88 8.45 -35.69
C ALA A 27 9.57 9.93 -36.03
N GLY A 28 10.58 10.71 -36.44
CA GLY A 28 10.45 12.14 -36.71
C GLY A 28 10.11 12.97 -35.47
N LEU A 29 10.57 12.55 -34.29
CA LEU A 29 10.25 13.18 -33.01
C LEU A 29 11.40 14.08 -32.53
N ASN A 30 11.06 15.08 -31.72
CA ASN A 30 12.07 15.83 -30.96
C ASN A 30 12.84 14.86 -30.04
N VAL A 31 14.16 15.01 -29.95
CA VAL A 31 15.04 14.19 -29.09
C VAL A 31 14.52 14.08 -27.66
N ALA A 32 13.99 15.16 -27.08
CA ALA A 32 13.42 15.13 -25.73
C ALA A 32 12.16 14.24 -25.64
N GLN A 33 11.28 14.32 -26.65
CA GLN A 33 10.07 13.50 -26.73
C GLN A 33 10.40 12.03 -27.01
N ALA A 34 11.37 11.77 -27.89
CA ALA A 34 11.88 10.44 -28.17
C ALA A 34 12.49 9.82 -26.91
N ASN A 35 13.31 10.59 -26.17
CA ASN A 35 13.89 10.14 -24.91
C ASN A 35 12.82 9.77 -23.88
N GLN A 36 11.90 10.70 -23.59
CA GLN A 36 10.84 10.47 -22.60
C GLN A 36 9.95 9.28 -22.97
N GLY A 37 9.57 9.17 -24.24
CA GLY A 37 8.71 8.08 -24.69
C GLY A 37 9.42 6.73 -24.78
N LEU A 38 10.71 6.71 -25.14
CA LEU A 38 11.53 5.50 -25.16
C LEU A 38 11.77 4.97 -23.75
N LEU A 39 12.05 5.86 -22.80
CA LEU A 39 12.26 5.55 -21.40
C LEU A 39 10.97 5.03 -20.74
N SER A 40 9.84 5.69 -21.02
CA SER A 40 8.50 5.23 -20.61
C SER A 40 8.19 3.85 -21.17
N LEU A 41 8.47 3.63 -22.46
CA LEU A 41 8.30 2.33 -23.09
C LEU A 41 9.19 1.28 -22.43
N ALA A 42 10.46 1.58 -22.15
CA ALA A 42 11.41 0.66 -21.51
C ALA A 42 10.94 0.29 -20.10
N SER A 43 10.49 1.26 -19.31
CA SER A 43 9.93 1.04 -17.97
C SER A 43 8.67 0.17 -17.99
N ASP A 44 7.80 0.32 -18.99
CA ASP A 44 6.53 -0.42 -19.04
C ASP A 44 6.63 -1.78 -19.74
N ALA A 45 7.54 -1.93 -20.70
CA ALA A 45 7.78 -3.14 -21.48
C ALA A 45 8.80 -4.10 -20.86
N GLY A 46 9.59 -3.65 -19.89
CA GLY A 46 10.74 -4.40 -19.37
C GLY A 46 11.94 -4.35 -20.32
N GLY A 47 12.30 -3.15 -20.78
CA GLY A 47 13.53 -2.93 -21.56
C GLY A 47 14.78 -2.99 -20.69
N HIS A 48 15.92 -3.26 -21.32
CA HIS A 48 17.24 -3.30 -20.70
C HIS A 48 18.11 -2.13 -21.16
N LEU A 49 19.00 -1.65 -20.29
CA LEU A 49 20.01 -0.65 -20.63
C LEU A 49 21.35 -1.34 -20.96
N GLN A 50 21.95 -0.98 -22.10
CA GLN A 50 23.30 -1.40 -22.47
C GLN A 50 24.19 -0.18 -22.65
N VAL A 51 25.42 -0.28 -22.18
CA VAL A 51 26.45 0.76 -22.31
C VAL A 51 27.46 0.32 -23.36
N SER A 52 27.79 1.19 -24.30
CA SER A 52 28.90 0.98 -25.24
C SER A 52 30.24 1.39 -24.64
N ASP A 53 31.34 0.90 -25.21
CA ASP A 53 32.72 1.32 -24.84
C ASP A 53 32.95 2.84 -25.04
N THR A 54 32.14 3.48 -25.88
CA THR A 54 32.15 4.94 -26.14
C THR A 54 31.34 5.74 -25.12
N GLY A 55 30.61 5.09 -24.22
CA GLY A 55 29.75 5.73 -23.21
C GLY A 55 28.34 6.07 -23.71
N ASP A 56 27.92 5.53 -24.86
CA ASP A 56 26.58 5.68 -25.40
C ASP A 56 25.62 4.63 -24.79
N ILE A 57 24.36 5.01 -24.65
CA ILE A 57 23.33 4.19 -24.01
C ILE A 57 22.37 3.63 -25.05
N ILE A 58 22.24 2.32 -25.06
CA ILE A 58 21.40 1.55 -25.98
C ILE A 58 20.28 0.89 -25.18
N TYR A 59 19.04 1.01 -25.67
CA TYR A 59 17.86 0.37 -25.09
C TYR A 59 17.56 -0.92 -25.85
N LEU A 60 17.48 -2.04 -25.12
CA LEU A 60 17.13 -3.34 -25.66
C LEU A 60 15.73 -3.75 -25.20
N PHE A 61 14.84 -4.06 -26.13
CA PHE A 61 13.45 -4.44 -25.85
C PHE A 61 13.19 -5.93 -26.08
N PRO A 62 12.34 -6.56 -25.25
CA PRO A 62 11.90 -7.92 -25.51
C PRO A 62 10.95 -7.98 -26.72
N LYS A 63 11.10 -8.99 -27.59
CA LYS A 63 10.31 -9.12 -28.84
C LYS A 63 8.78 -9.18 -28.60
N ASN A 64 8.35 -9.59 -27.40
CA ASN A 64 6.96 -9.71 -27.00
C ASN A 64 6.41 -8.49 -26.24
N PHE A 65 7.08 -7.32 -26.27
CA PHE A 65 6.72 -6.16 -25.44
C PHE A 65 5.26 -5.70 -25.56
N ARG A 66 4.64 -5.77 -26.76
CA ARG A 66 3.23 -5.39 -26.95
C ARG A 66 2.26 -6.21 -26.08
N SER A 67 2.55 -7.50 -25.90
CA SER A 67 1.70 -8.39 -25.09
C SER A 67 1.81 -8.07 -23.60
N ILE A 68 3.01 -7.71 -23.13
CA ILE A 68 3.29 -7.31 -21.75
C ILE A 68 2.51 -6.04 -21.40
N LEU A 69 2.55 -5.04 -22.29
CA LEU A 69 1.83 -3.77 -22.13
C LEU A 69 0.31 -3.98 -22.01
N ARG A 70 -0.29 -4.76 -22.90
CA ARG A 70 -1.75 -4.99 -22.92
C ARG A 70 -2.27 -5.60 -21.61
N ASN A 71 -1.55 -6.57 -21.06
CA ASN A 71 -1.95 -7.22 -19.81
C ASN A 71 -1.88 -6.26 -18.62
N LYS A 72 -0.88 -5.37 -18.59
CA LYS A 72 -0.69 -4.37 -17.52
C LYS A 72 -1.87 -3.38 -17.45
N TYR A 73 -2.30 -2.81 -18.58
CA TYR A 73 -3.41 -1.84 -18.60
C TYR A 73 -4.77 -2.44 -18.19
N LEU A 74 -5.03 -3.69 -18.55
CA LEU A 74 -6.26 -4.38 -18.17
C LEU A 74 -6.33 -4.59 -16.65
N GLN A 75 -5.22 -4.97 -16.03
CA GLN A 75 -5.13 -5.13 -14.57
C GLN A 75 -5.35 -3.80 -13.83
N LEU A 76 -4.74 -2.71 -14.30
CA LEU A 76 -4.86 -1.40 -13.68
C LEU A 76 -6.30 -0.87 -13.69
N ARG A 77 -7.01 -0.98 -14.83
CA ARG A 77 -8.42 -0.56 -14.94
C ARG A 77 -9.34 -1.36 -14.02
N LEU A 78 -9.09 -2.66 -13.89
CA LEU A 78 -9.87 -3.52 -13.01
C LEU A 78 -9.64 -3.12 -11.54
N GLN A 79 -8.39 -2.92 -11.13
CA GLN A 79 -8.06 -2.51 -9.75
C GLN A 79 -8.69 -1.18 -9.34
N GLU A 80 -8.73 -0.17 -10.21
CA GLU A 80 -9.36 1.14 -9.92
C GLU A 80 -10.86 1.01 -9.68
N TRP A 81 -11.55 0.22 -10.49
CA TRP A 81 -12.99 -0.02 -10.32
C TRP A 81 -13.28 -0.78 -9.02
N TRP A 82 -12.49 -1.81 -8.71
CA TRP A 82 -12.66 -2.60 -7.50
C TRP A 82 -12.41 -1.81 -6.20
N LYS A 83 -11.42 -0.90 -6.16
CA LYS A 83 -11.12 -0.08 -4.97
C LYS A 83 -12.28 0.81 -4.53
N LYS A 84 -13.07 1.34 -5.47
CA LYS A 84 -14.18 2.25 -5.19
C LYS A 84 -15.42 1.53 -4.62
N VAL A 85 -15.64 0.28 -5.02
CA VAL A 85 -16.80 -0.53 -4.61
C VAL A 85 -16.63 -1.13 -3.21
N TRP A 86 -15.40 -1.51 -2.84
CA TRP A 86 -15.15 -2.22 -1.57
C TRP A 86 -15.31 -1.35 -0.31
N GLY A 87 -15.04 -0.04 -0.36
CA GLY A 87 -15.06 0.81 0.84
C GLY A 87 -16.41 0.89 1.55
N VAL A 88 -17.49 1.03 0.79
CA VAL A 88 -18.87 1.09 1.34
C VAL A 88 -19.40 -0.31 1.65
N LEU A 89 -19.05 -1.30 0.82
CA LEU A 89 -19.49 -2.68 0.99
C LEU A 89 -18.96 -3.28 2.31
N PHE A 90 -17.70 -3.01 2.68
CA PHE A 90 -17.13 -3.50 3.94
C PHE A 90 -17.81 -2.90 5.18
N TYR A 91 -18.26 -1.64 5.14
CA TYR A 91 -18.93 -1.02 6.29
C TYR A 91 -20.31 -1.64 6.55
N LEU A 92 -21.10 -1.88 5.50
CA LEU A 92 -22.40 -2.54 5.64
C LEU A 92 -22.25 -4.00 6.09
N ILE A 93 -21.26 -4.71 5.53
CA ILE A 93 -20.91 -6.05 5.97
C ILE A 93 -20.48 -6.05 7.45
N ARG A 94 -19.69 -5.06 7.88
CA ARG A 94 -19.15 -4.96 9.24
C ARG A 94 -20.19 -5.01 10.35
N ILE A 95 -21.26 -4.26 10.20
CA ILE A 95 -22.34 -4.22 11.20
C ILE A 95 -23.19 -5.49 11.12
N SER A 96 -23.46 -5.98 9.90
CA SER A 96 -24.33 -7.14 9.68
C SER A 96 -23.83 -8.42 10.36
N PHE A 97 -22.51 -8.70 10.32
CA PHE A 97 -21.97 -9.94 10.87
C PHE A 97 -22.12 -10.05 12.38
N GLY A 98 -21.89 -8.98 13.14
CA GLY A 98 -22.06 -9.01 14.58
C GLY A 98 -23.54 -9.10 15.00
N ILE A 99 -24.46 -8.48 14.25
CA ILE A 99 -25.91 -8.63 14.49
C ILE A 99 -26.34 -10.07 14.23
N VAL A 100 -25.90 -10.66 13.11
CA VAL A 100 -26.21 -12.07 12.79
C VAL A 100 -25.64 -13.01 13.85
N LEU A 101 -24.48 -12.71 14.44
CA LEU A 101 -23.92 -13.49 15.54
C LEU A 101 -24.86 -13.50 16.76
N ILE A 102 -25.32 -12.32 17.19
CA ILE A 102 -26.21 -12.19 18.34
C ILE A 102 -27.54 -12.90 18.07
N VAL A 103 -28.13 -12.68 16.89
CA VAL A 103 -29.39 -13.32 16.48
C VAL A 103 -29.24 -14.84 16.41
N SER A 104 -28.13 -15.36 15.86
CA SER A 104 -27.84 -16.79 15.81
C SER A 104 -27.77 -17.40 17.21
N ILE A 105 -27.03 -16.77 18.13
CA ILE A 105 -26.92 -17.24 19.51
C ILE A 105 -28.30 -17.20 20.20
N ALA A 106 -29.07 -16.13 20.02
CA ALA A 106 -30.39 -16.00 20.61
C ALA A 106 -31.38 -17.06 20.09
N LEU A 107 -31.42 -17.28 18.76
CA LEU A 107 -32.27 -18.31 18.16
C LEU A 107 -31.89 -19.71 18.66
N ILE A 108 -30.59 -20.04 18.70
CA ILE A 108 -30.12 -21.33 19.17
C ILE A 108 -30.49 -21.55 20.64
N THR A 109 -30.20 -20.58 21.51
CA THR A 109 -30.45 -20.69 22.95
C THR A 109 -31.95 -20.78 23.28
N ILE A 110 -32.79 -19.93 22.68
CA ILE A 110 -34.25 -19.97 22.87
C ILE A 110 -34.81 -21.32 22.40
N THR A 111 -34.36 -21.81 21.25
CA THR A 111 -34.84 -23.10 20.70
C THR A 111 -34.45 -24.27 21.60
N ILE A 112 -33.21 -24.31 22.10
CA ILE A 112 -32.75 -25.33 23.04
C ILE A 112 -33.61 -25.32 24.32
N ILE A 113 -33.89 -24.13 24.87
CA ILE A 113 -34.72 -24.00 26.08
C ILE A 113 -36.15 -24.52 25.85
N LEU A 114 -36.76 -24.22 24.69
CA LEU A 114 -38.11 -24.70 24.35
C LEU A 114 -38.15 -26.22 24.20
N ILE A 115 -37.15 -26.81 23.54
CA ILE A 115 -37.03 -28.26 23.38
C ILE A 115 -36.88 -28.95 24.75
N ILE A 116 -35.99 -28.45 25.61
CA ILE A 116 -35.78 -29.04 26.95
C ILE A 116 -37.01 -28.87 27.85
N SER A 117 -37.66 -27.71 27.80
CA SER A 117 -38.83 -27.43 28.65
C SER A 117 -40.04 -28.29 28.27
N SER A 118 -40.24 -28.55 26.97
CA SER A 118 -41.31 -29.45 26.49
C SER A 118 -41.02 -30.91 26.76
N ALA A 119 -39.76 -31.34 26.77
CA ALA A 119 -39.39 -32.70 27.17
C ALA A 119 -39.60 -32.97 28.68
N ASN A 120 -39.69 -31.93 29.50
CA ASN A 120 -39.85 -32.02 30.96
C ASN A 120 -41.31 -31.86 31.45
N SER A 121 -42.28 -31.57 30.57
CA SER A 121 -43.68 -31.30 30.97
C SER A 121 -44.49 -32.56 31.35
N ASP A 122 -43.92 -33.76 31.25
CA ASP A 122 -44.55 -35.02 31.69
C ASP A 122 -44.26 -35.38 33.17
N ARG A 123 -43.70 -34.45 33.96
CA ARG A 123 -43.55 -34.62 35.41
C ARG A 123 -44.42 -33.61 36.13
N ASP A 124 -45.63 -34.04 36.48
CA ASP A 124 -46.59 -33.20 37.15
C ASP A 124 -46.17 -32.83 38.58
N SER A 125 -46.65 -31.65 38.96
CA SER A 125 -46.40 -30.75 40.09
C SER A 125 -45.96 -31.28 41.46
N ASP A 126 -45.02 -30.56 42.09
CA ASP A 126 -45.33 -29.88 43.36
C ASP A 126 -44.42 -28.68 43.67
N ASN A 127 -45.06 -27.66 44.24
CA ASN A 127 -44.57 -26.33 44.61
C ASN A 127 -43.15 -26.27 45.21
N ARG A 128 -42.35 -25.32 44.71
CA ARG A 128 -41.58 -24.39 45.55
C ARG A 128 -41.16 -23.17 44.74
N GLY A 129 -41.67 -22.01 45.14
CA GLY A 129 -41.11 -20.72 44.76
C GLY A 129 -39.63 -20.68 45.13
N GLY A 130 -38.78 -20.53 44.12
CA GLY A 130 -37.34 -20.43 44.26
C GLY A 130 -36.86 -19.29 43.38
N ASN A 131 -36.34 -18.25 44.03
CA ASN A 131 -35.50 -17.23 43.41
C ASN A 131 -34.62 -17.84 42.32
N LEU A 132 -34.59 -17.22 41.14
CA LEU A 132 -33.53 -17.43 40.14
C LEU A 132 -32.19 -16.98 40.74
N SER A 133 -31.59 -17.85 41.55
CA SER A 133 -30.23 -17.76 42.08
C SER A 133 -29.71 -19.19 42.15
N GLY A 134 -29.01 -19.60 41.08
CA GLY A 134 -28.48 -20.95 40.91
C GLY A 134 -27.68 -21.04 39.63
N GLY A 135 -26.40 -20.72 39.72
CA GLY A 135 -25.50 -20.53 38.58
C GLY A 135 -25.29 -21.79 37.74
N PHE A 136 -25.34 -21.60 36.42
CA PHE A 136 -24.67 -22.48 35.45
C PHE A 136 -24.07 -21.75 34.24
N PHE A 137 -24.08 -20.42 34.23
CA PHE A 137 -23.29 -19.61 33.30
C PHE A 137 -22.83 -18.35 34.03
N TYR A 138 -21.60 -18.34 34.54
CA TYR A 138 -20.89 -17.08 34.77
C TYR A 138 -20.63 -16.48 33.38
N PHE A 139 -21.57 -15.70 32.85
CA PHE A 139 -21.27 -14.71 31.83
C PHE A 139 -20.66 -13.51 32.57
N PRO A 140 -19.33 -13.27 32.51
CA PRO A 140 -18.79 -12.03 33.03
C PRO A 140 -19.41 -10.89 32.24
N ASP A 141 -20.24 -10.10 32.93
CA ASP A 141 -20.85 -8.84 32.54
C ASP A 141 -20.79 -8.53 31.02
N LEU A 142 -21.42 -9.34 30.16
CA LEU A 142 -21.27 -9.18 28.70
C LEU A 142 -22.01 -7.92 28.17
N PHE A 143 -22.78 -7.26 29.05
CA PHE A 143 -23.57 -6.08 28.75
C PHE A 143 -22.72 -4.83 28.48
N TRP A 144 -21.53 -4.68 29.07
CA TRP A 144 -20.61 -3.58 28.71
C TRP A 144 -20.03 -3.76 27.29
N TYR A 145 -20.02 -4.99 26.77
CA TYR A 145 -19.59 -5.29 25.41
C TYR A 145 -20.72 -5.00 24.41
N LEU A 146 -21.99 -5.25 24.74
CA LEU A 146 -23.14 -5.06 23.84
C LEU A 146 -23.76 -3.65 23.83
N SER A 147 -23.41 -2.76 24.77
CA SER A 147 -24.05 -1.44 24.90
C SER A 147 -23.53 -0.41 23.88
N PRO A 148 -24.40 0.21 23.05
CA PRO A 148 -23.99 1.22 22.07
C PRO A 148 -24.14 2.65 22.62
N ASP A 149 -23.56 2.99 23.78
CA ASP A 149 -23.70 4.36 24.30
C ASP A 149 -22.44 5.03 24.86
N TYR A 150 -22.49 6.36 24.69
CA TYR A 150 -21.47 7.39 24.73
C TYR A 150 -21.29 7.95 26.14
N ASP A 151 -20.46 7.34 26.98
CA ASP A 151 -19.99 8.01 28.20
C ASP A 151 -18.71 8.81 27.95
N THR A 152 -18.91 9.97 27.31
CA THR A 152 -18.06 11.13 27.55
C THR A 152 -18.23 11.57 29.00
N ARG A 153 -17.36 11.09 29.90
CA ARG A 153 -16.71 11.89 30.94
C ARG A 153 -15.73 11.05 31.78
N GLN A 154 -14.47 11.49 31.69
CA GLN A 154 -13.49 11.43 32.77
C GLN A 154 -12.75 10.10 33.00
N ARG A 155 -11.87 9.75 32.06
CA ARG A 155 -10.59 9.08 32.34
C ARG A 155 -9.44 9.79 31.62
N GLU A 156 -9.00 10.90 32.20
CA GLU A 156 -7.64 11.38 31.98
C GLU A 156 -6.66 10.39 32.62
N ARG A 157 -5.62 10.04 31.84
CA ARG A 157 -4.42 9.26 32.21
C ARG A 157 -4.52 7.73 32.10
N ARG A 158 -4.70 7.27 30.85
CA ARG A 158 -3.81 6.27 30.23
C ARG A 158 -3.97 6.35 28.72
N ARG A 159 -2.99 6.97 28.05
CA ARG A 159 -2.79 6.78 26.62
C ARG A 159 -2.43 5.30 26.43
N GLU A 160 -3.33 4.51 25.86
CA GLU A 160 -3.05 3.45 24.88
C GLU A 160 -4.32 2.61 24.61
N LYS A 161 -4.69 2.55 23.32
CA LYS A 161 -5.77 1.77 22.68
C LYS A 161 -7.19 2.28 22.96
N SER A 162 -7.79 2.93 21.95
CA SER A 162 -9.25 3.01 21.87
C SER A 162 -9.76 1.58 21.72
N ASP A 163 -10.41 1.05 22.74
CA ASP A 163 -11.07 -0.25 22.65
C ASP A 163 -12.16 -0.17 21.57
N LEU A 164 -12.07 -1.07 20.59
CA LEU A 164 -13.02 -1.17 19.47
C LEU A 164 -14.43 -1.46 19.99
N ASN A 165 -15.48 -0.90 19.36
CA ASN A 165 -16.86 -1.32 19.67
C ASN A 165 -17.04 -2.82 19.35
N PHE A 166 -17.97 -3.53 20.00
CA PHE A 166 -18.31 -4.94 19.76
C PHE A 166 -18.31 -5.34 18.29
N PHE A 167 -19.13 -4.68 17.48
CA PHE A 167 -19.28 -5.01 16.06
C PHE A 167 -17.96 -4.81 15.30
N GLU A 168 -17.21 -3.78 15.68
CA GLU A 168 -15.92 -3.43 15.09
C GLU A 168 -14.81 -4.41 15.54
N ALA A 169 -14.86 -4.89 16.78
CA ALA A 169 -13.98 -5.94 17.32
C ALA A 169 -14.27 -7.31 16.70
N VAL A 170 -15.54 -7.72 16.60
CA VAL A 170 -15.96 -8.96 15.94
C VAL A 170 -15.59 -8.93 14.46
N PHE A 171 -15.79 -7.80 13.79
CA PHE A 171 -15.37 -7.63 12.40
C PHE A 171 -13.85 -7.66 12.24
N SER A 172 -13.11 -6.95 13.10
CA SER A 172 -11.65 -6.96 13.09
C SER A 172 -11.11 -8.37 13.37
N PHE A 173 -11.76 -9.12 14.26
CA PHE A 173 -11.46 -10.53 14.50
C PHE A 173 -11.74 -11.39 13.27
N LEU A 174 -12.87 -11.20 12.56
CA LEU A 174 -13.30 -12.05 11.45
C LEU A 174 -12.65 -11.72 10.10
N PHE A 175 -12.33 -10.45 9.83
CA PHE A 175 -11.78 -9.98 8.56
C PHE A 175 -10.46 -9.21 8.65
N GLY A 176 -10.12 -8.67 9.83
CA GLY A 176 -8.97 -7.77 10.02
C GLY A 176 -9.29 -6.32 9.67
N ASP A 177 -8.26 -5.47 9.70
CA ASP A 177 -8.40 -4.00 9.59
C ASP A 177 -7.92 -3.43 8.26
N GLY A 178 -7.69 -4.29 7.27
CA GLY A 178 -7.22 -3.92 5.94
C GLY A 178 -5.71 -3.99 5.76
N HIS A 179 -5.27 -3.52 4.59
CA HIS A 179 -3.88 -3.63 4.16
C HIS A 179 -3.01 -2.56 4.84
N PRO A 180 -2.00 -2.89 5.66
CA PRO A 180 -1.21 -1.89 6.40
C PRO A 180 -0.34 -1.00 5.50
N ASN A 181 -0.10 -1.46 4.27
CA ASN A 181 0.79 -0.84 3.30
C ASN A 181 0.04 -0.29 2.06
N THR A 182 -1.17 0.26 2.19
CA THR A 182 -1.93 0.81 1.04
C THR A 182 -1.19 1.93 0.31
N ASN A 183 -0.48 2.78 1.07
CA ASN A 183 0.23 3.95 0.54
C ASN A 183 1.71 3.65 0.29
N LEU A 184 2.10 2.38 0.25
CA LEU A 184 3.50 1.97 0.11
C LEU A 184 4.12 2.48 -1.19
N GLU A 185 3.38 2.42 -2.29
CA GLU A 185 3.88 2.92 -3.57
C GLU A 185 4.09 4.45 -3.53
N GLU A 186 3.13 5.20 -2.99
CA GLU A 186 3.28 6.64 -2.83
C GLU A 186 4.47 6.99 -1.94
N ARG A 187 4.57 6.33 -0.78
CA ARG A 187 5.72 6.45 0.14
C ARG A 187 7.04 6.12 -0.54
N ARG A 188 7.10 5.04 -1.32
CA ARG A 188 8.28 4.66 -2.09
C ARG A 188 8.76 5.82 -2.95
N TRP A 189 7.85 6.40 -3.74
CA TRP A 189 8.21 7.49 -4.64
C TRP A 189 8.61 8.76 -3.89
N GLN A 190 7.97 9.06 -2.76
CA GLN A 190 8.35 10.16 -1.88
C GLN A 190 9.75 9.95 -1.27
N GLU A 191 10.05 8.75 -0.77
CA GLU A 191 11.35 8.39 -0.21
C GLU A 191 12.45 8.45 -1.28
N ILE A 192 12.22 7.88 -2.48
CA ILE A 192 13.15 7.95 -3.62
C ILE A 192 13.43 9.40 -4.03
N ALA A 193 12.39 10.23 -4.19
CA ALA A 193 12.55 11.64 -4.52
C ALA A 193 13.38 12.38 -3.46
N THR A 194 13.17 12.03 -2.19
CA THR A 194 13.89 12.62 -1.07
C THR A 194 15.36 12.18 -1.04
N VAL A 195 15.66 10.92 -1.40
CA VAL A 195 17.05 10.45 -1.58
C VAL A 195 17.74 11.23 -2.69
N ILE A 196 17.11 11.34 -3.86
CA ILE A 196 17.65 12.09 -5.00
C ILE A 196 17.92 13.54 -4.59
N ARG A 197 16.96 14.18 -3.92
CA ARG A 197 17.09 15.56 -3.46
C ARG A 197 18.19 15.74 -2.42
N ASN A 198 18.29 14.84 -1.44
CA ASN A 198 19.33 14.91 -0.41
C ASN A 198 20.74 14.76 -0.99
N ASN A 199 20.85 14.12 -2.16
CA ASN A 199 22.06 14.03 -2.98
C ASN A 199 22.13 15.11 -4.09
N ARG A 200 21.37 16.20 -3.98
CA ARG A 200 21.37 17.35 -4.93
C ARG A 200 21.14 16.91 -6.38
N GLY A 201 20.21 15.98 -6.57
CA GLY A 201 19.76 15.55 -7.88
C GLY A 201 20.71 14.63 -8.64
N ALA A 202 21.79 14.11 -8.05
CA ALA A 202 22.61 13.10 -8.70
C ALA A 202 22.86 11.91 -7.77
N VAL A 203 22.61 10.70 -8.28
CA VAL A 203 22.66 9.46 -7.50
C VAL A 203 23.19 8.30 -8.33
N VAL A 204 23.66 7.27 -7.64
CA VAL A 204 23.97 5.95 -8.22
C VAL A 204 22.81 4.98 -7.92
N ALA A 205 22.68 3.90 -8.71
CA ALA A 205 21.58 2.96 -8.53
C ALA A 205 21.54 2.33 -7.13
N GLU A 206 22.70 2.10 -6.50
CA GLU A 206 22.86 1.54 -5.17
C GLU A 206 22.27 2.44 -4.07
N GLN A 207 22.21 3.75 -4.28
CA GLN A 207 21.56 4.68 -3.36
C GLN A 207 20.03 4.58 -3.41
N ILE A 208 19.47 4.13 -4.53
CA ILE A 208 18.02 3.99 -4.73
C ILE A 208 17.55 2.55 -4.45
N ALA A 209 18.41 1.56 -4.64
CA ALA A 209 18.10 0.15 -4.48
C ALA A 209 17.39 -0.21 -3.15
N PRO A 210 17.74 0.34 -1.97
CA PRO A 210 17.04 0.06 -0.71
C PRO A 210 15.55 0.40 -0.68
N TYR A 211 15.06 1.19 -1.64
CA TYR A 211 13.67 1.63 -1.72
C TYR A 211 12.85 0.88 -2.78
N LEU A 212 13.48 -0.06 -3.51
CA LEU A 212 12.83 -0.83 -4.57
C LEU A 212 12.52 -2.27 -4.12
N ASP A 213 11.41 -2.81 -4.63
CA ASP A 213 10.92 -4.14 -4.25
C ASP A 213 11.75 -5.27 -4.88
N ASP A 214 11.95 -5.16 -6.19
CA ASP A 214 12.64 -6.13 -7.02
C ASP A 214 13.67 -5.37 -7.86
N ILE A 215 14.91 -5.86 -7.84
CA ILE A 215 16.03 -5.32 -8.64
C ILE A 215 16.45 -6.28 -9.74
N GLY A 216 15.66 -7.34 -9.99
CA GLY A 216 16.00 -8.40 -10.91
C GLY A 216 17.11 -9.31 -10.40
N GLU A 217 17.32 -10.40 -11.12
CA GLU A 217 18.42 -11.34 -10.93
C GLU A 217 19.33 -11.36 -12.16
N GLY A 218 20.60 -11.71 -11.96
CA GLY A 218 21.59 -11.80 -13.03
C GLY A 218 21.78 -10.48 -13.78
N SER A 219 21.66 -10.55 -15.10
CA SER A 219 21.93 -9.42 -16.01
C SER A 219 21.02 -8.21 -15.79
N ALA A 220 19.76 -8.41 -15.36
CA ALA A 220 18.84 -7.29 -15.12
C ALA A 220 19.28 -6.41 -13.94
N ARG A 221 19.96 -7.01 -12.96
CA ARG A 221 20.56 -6.30 -11.84
C ARG A 221 21.86 -5.60 -12.24
N GLU A 222 22.66 -6.24 -13.08
CA GLU A 222 23.92 -5.72 -13.60
C GLU A 222 23.71 -4.51 -14.52
N TYR A 223 22.65 -4.52 -15.33
CA TYR A 223 22.26 -3.40 -16.20
C TYR A 223 21.42 -2.32 -15.49
N GLU A 224 21.19 -2.48 -14.17
CA GLU A 224 20.49 -1.49 -13.35
C GLU A 224 19.08 -1.13 -13.88
N ASP A 225 18.39 -2.08 -14.52
CA ASP A 225 17.09 -1.85 -15.20
C ASP A 225 16.01 -1.33 -14.25
N TYR A 226 16.14 -1.65 -12.97
CA TYR A 226 15.29 -1.17 -11.89
C TYR A 226 15.30 0.36 -11.73
N MET A 227 16.25 1.06 -12.34
CA MET A 227 16.28 2.52 -12.41
C MET A 227 15.37 3.11 -13.49
N LEU A 228 14.98 2.36 -14.53
CA LEU A 228 14.13 2.86 -15.61
C LEU A 228 12.81 3.50 -15.14
N PRO A 229 12.07 2.90 -14.18
CA PRO A 229 10.87 3.54 -13.63
C PRO A 229 11.17 4.84 -12.89
N VAL A 230 12.32 4.92 -12.21
CA VAL A 230 12.75 6.12 -11.46
C VAL A 230 13.09 7.25 -12.42
N LEU A 231 13.86 6.94 -13.47
CA LEU A 231 14.20 7.89 -14.54
C LEU A 231 12.94 8.40 -15.24
N THR A 232 12.01 7.50 -15.57
CA THR A 232 10.73 7.87 -16.21
C THR A 232 9.93 8.82 -15.33
N ARG A 233 9.82 8.52 -14.03
CA ARG A 233 8.95 9.25 -13.11
C ARG A 233 9.47 10.64 -12.76
N PHE A 234 10.80 10.79 -12.63
CA PHE A 234 11.44 12.04 -12.21
C PHE A 234 12.22 12.73 -13.33
N ASN A 235 12.02 12.30 -14.58
CA ASN A 235 12.71 12.82 -15.75
C ASN A 235 14.25 12.81 -15.60
N GLY A 236 14.77 11.69 -15.08
CA GLY A 236 16.20 11.50 -14.87
C GLY A 236 16.92 11.09 -16.15
N GLN A 237 18.23 11.35 -16.19
CA GLN A 237 19.10 11.07 -17.33
C GLN A 237 20.29 10.21 -16.86
N PRO A 238 20.53 9.07 -17.51
CA PRO A 238 21.71 8.25 -17.25
C PRO A 238 22.95 8.83 -17.93
N LYS A 239 24.10 8.72 -17.26
CA LYS A 239 25.42 9.11 -17.78
C LYS A 239 26.45 8.04 -17.42
N VAL A 240 27.34 7.74 -18.34
CA VAL A 240 28.37 6.72 -18.17
C VAL A 240 29.67 7.36 -17.67
N SER A 241 30.28 6.77 -16.64
CA SER A 241 31.59 7.16 -16.12
C SER A 241 32.71 6.68 -17.04
N PRO A 242 33.92 7.26 -16.96
CA PRO A 242 35.09 6.75 -17.69
C PRO A 242 35.41 5.27 -17.42
N GLN A 243 34.92 4.73 -16.30
CA GLN A 243 35.07 3.34 -15.89
C GLN A 243 33.97 2.41 -16.44
N GLY A 244 32.99 2.95 -17.19
CA GLY A 244 31.86 2.19 -17.75
C GLY A 244 30.67 2.04 -16.79
N GLU A 245 30.67 2.73 -15.65
CA GLU A 245 29.58 2.66 -14.67
C GLU A 245 28.50 3.70 -14.96
N ILE A 246 27.23 3.38 -14.67
CA ILE A 246 26.13 4.32 -14.89
C ILE A 246 25.88 5.15 -13.62
N VAL A 247 25.76 6.47 -13.81
CA VAL A 247 25.25 7.40 -12.80
C VAL A 247 24.02 8.11 -13.33
N TYR A 248 23.16 8.59 -12.43
CA TYR A 248 21.88 9.17 -12.79
C TYR A 248 21.75 10.55 -12.20
N TYR A 249 21.41 11.53 -13.05
CA TYR A 249 21.12 12.88 -12.59
C TYR A 249 19.69 13.29 -12.98
N PHE A 250 19.10 14.15 -12.16
CA PHE A 250 17.70 14.52 -12.15
C PHE A 250 17.60 16.05 -12.10
N PRO A 251 17.72 16.74 -13.25
CA PRO A 251 17.74 18.20 -13.30
C PRO A 251 16.52 18.84 -12.63
N GLU A 252 15.33 18.26 -12.81
CA GLU A 252 14.07 18.77 -12.24
C GLU A 252 14.03 18.72 -10.71
N LEU A 253 14.86 17.88 -10.08
CA LEU A 253 14.95 17.77 -8.62
C LEU A 253 16.09 18.61 -8.02
N GLN A 254 16.84 19.32 -8.85
CA GLN A 254 17.91 20.25 -8.45
C GLN A 254 17.41 21.68 -8.22
N VAL A 255 16.23 22.01 -8.76
CA VAL A 255 15.64 23.35 -8.69
C VAL A 255 14.55 23.40 -7.61
N SER A 256 14.51 24.48 -6.83
CA SER A 256 13.45 24.66 -5.83
C SER A 256 13.14 26.13 -5.56
N ALA A 257 11.86 26.45 -5.34
CA ALA A 257 11.42 27.82 -5.00
C ALA A 257 11.74 28.23 -3.55
N ARG A 258 12.11 27.28 -2.69
CA ARG A 258 12.49 27.54 -1.30
C ARG A 258 13.62 26.60 -0.90
N LYS A 259 14.59 27.14 -0.16
CA LYS A 259 15.65 26.34 0.45
C LYS A 259 15.02 25.35 1.43
N LYS A 260 15.05 24.07 1.06
CA LYS A 260 14.52 22.98 1.90
C LYS A 260 15.69 22.33 2.63
N TYR A 261 15.52 22.14 3.94
CA TYR A 261 16.48 21.38 4.74
C TYR A 261 16.44 19.90 4.37
N ARG A 262 17.58 19.22 4.52
CA ARG A 262 17.69 17.76 4.38
C ARG A 262 16.60 17.10 5.23
N GLN A 263 15.75 16.31 4.57
CA GLN A 263 14.67 15.62 5.26
C GLN A 263 15.22 14.36 5.92
N PRO A 264 14.74 14.02 7.14
CA PRO A 264 15.06 12.75 7.75
C PRO A 264 14.53 11.62 6.85
N LEU A 265 15.38 10.63 6.60
CA LEU A 265 15.07 9.49 5.73
C LEU A 265 15.22 8.19 6.52
N SER A 266 14.28 7.28 6.31
CA SER A 266 14.48 5.88 6.65
C SER A 266 15.67 5.34 5.84
N THR A 267 16.46 4.45 6.45
CA THR A 267 17.61 3.82 5.79
C THR A 267 17.20 2.93 4.61
N TYR A 268 15.95 2.46 4.59
CA TYR A 268 15.36 1.65 3.52
C TYR A 268 13.83 1.77 3.56
N LEU A 269 13.15 1.33 2.50
CA LEU A 269 11.68 1.30 2.47
C LEU A 269 11.15 0.16 3.35
N GLU A 270 10.62 0.50 4.52
CA GLU A 270 10.05 -0.49 5.44
C GLU A 270 8.58 -0.78 5.13
N GLU A 271 8.28 -2.05 4.88
CA GLU A 271 6.91 -2.57 4.84
C GLU A 271 6.43 -2.99 6.21
N PHE A 272 5.23 -2.59 6.59
CA PHE A 272 4.65 -2.98 7.86
C PHE A 272 4.02 -4.38 7.80
N PRO A 273 4.19 -5.23 8.83
CA PRO A 273 3.54 -6.52 8.89
C PRO A 273 2.02 -6.38 9.05
N TRP A 274 1.29 -7.34 8.50
CA TRP A 274 -0.14 -7.51 8.73
C TRP A 274 -0.38 -7.87 10.18
N ARG A 275 -1.26 -7.10 10.83
CA ARG A 275 -1.77 -7.43 12.16
C ARG A 275 -2.98 -8.34 11.98
N PHE A 276 -3.13 -9.30 12.89
CA PHE A 276 -4.29 -10.18 12.87
C PHE A 276 -5.58 -9.38 13.09
N SER A 277 -5.58 -8.49 14.07
CA SER A 277 -6.68 -7.61 14.43
C SER A 277 -6.14 -6.42 15.24
N ALA A 278 -6.77 -5.27 15.12
CA ALA A 278 -6.56 -4.08 15.93
C ALA A 278 -7.26 -4.18 17.30
N ALA A 279 -8.17 -5.15 17.46
CA ALA A 279 -8.86 -5.43 18.71
C ALA A 279 -7.86 -5.83 19.80
N SER A 280 -8.20 -5.51 21.05
CA SER A 280 -7.40 -5.93 22.19
C SER A 280 -7.44 -7.45 22.39
N SER A 281 -6.46 -8.02 23.10
CA SER A 281 -6.42 -9.47 23.35
C SER A 281 -7.70 -9.98 24.02
N GLY A 282 -8.29 -9.17 24.91
CA GLY A 282 -9.58 -9.48 25.55
C GLY A 282 -10.73 -9.50 24.55
N GLN A 283 -10.80 -8.54 23.64
CA GLN A 283 -11.83 -8.48 22.59
C GLN A 283 -11.72 -9.64 21.59
N ILE A 284 -10.50 -10.02 21.22
CA ILE A 284 -10.24 -11.20 20.39
C ILE A 284 -10.73 -12.47 21.10
N MET A 285 -10.39 -12.63 22.39
CA MET A 285 -10.80 -13.78 23.19
C MET A 285 -12.33 -13.84 23.34
N LEU A 286 -13.00 -12.72 23.59
CA LEU A 286 -14.46 -12.64 23.66
C LEU A 286 -15.12 -12.96 22.32
N SER A 287 -14.61 -12.40 21.22
CA SER A 287 -15.13 -12.67 19.87
C SER A 287 -15.00 -14.15 19.54
N ALA A 288 -13.82 -14.74 19.76
CA ALA A 288 -13.58 -16.16 19.57
C ALA A 288 -14.49 -17.01 20.48
N GLY A 289 -14.63 -16.65 21.75
CA GLY A 289 -15.49 -17.33 22.72
C GLY A 289 -16.95 -17.34 22.29
N LEU A 290 -17.50 -16.21 21.83
CA LEU A 290 -18.86 -16.13 21.31
C LEU A 290 -19.05 -16.99 20.05
N GLY A 291 -18.05 -17.01 19.16
CA GLY A 291 -18.03 -17.90 18.01
C GLY A 291 -18.08 -19.38 18.41
N ILE A 292 -17.28 -19.77 19.42
CA ILE A 292 -17.24 -21.14 19.95
C ILE A 292 -18.59 -21.51 20.57
N VAL A 293 -19.16 -20.64 21.41
CA VAL A 293 -20.49 -20.84 22.00
C VAL A 293 -21.55 -21.00 20.92
N ASN A 294 -21.55 -20.16 19.89
CA ASN A 294 -22.49 -20.25 18.78
C ASN A 294 -22.36 -21.58 18.01
N PHE A 295 -21.13 -21.99 17.70
CA PHE A 295 -20.86 -23.24 16.98
C PHE A 295 -21.24 -24.47 17.80
N VAL A 296 -20.82 -24.54 19.08
CA VAL A 296 -21.17 -25.64 19.98
C VAL A 296 -22.67 -25.69 20.21
N GLY A 297 -23.32 -24.53 20.42
CA GLY A 297 -24.76 -24.43 20.54
C GLY A 297 -25.48 -24.96 19.30
N ALA A 298 -24.98 -24.67 18.10
CA ALA A 298 -25.53 -25.21 16.85
C ALA A 298 -25.35 -26.74 16.75
N LEU A 299 -24.23 -27.30 17.22
CA LEU A 299 -24.05 -28.76 17.25
C LEU A 299 -25.02 -29.44 18.23
N VAL A 300 -25.15 -28.89 19.44
CA VAL A 300 -26.11 -29.40 20.45
C VAL A 300 -27.54 -29.31 19.91
N LEU A 301 -27.93 -28.16 19.35
CA LEU A 301 -29.23 -28.00 18.73
C LEU A 301 -29.46 -29.02 17.60
N GLY A 302 -28.45 -29.29 16.78
CA GLY A 302 -28.53 -30.33 15.75
C GLY A 302 -28.83 -31.71 16.31
N SER A 303 -28.16 -32.09 17.40
CA SER A 303 -28.44 -33.37 18.07
C SER A 303 -29.87 -33.44 18.59
N LEU A 304 -30.39 -32.34 19.16
CA LEU A 304 -31.76 -32.26 19.69
C LEU A 304 -32.84 -32.25 18.59
N LEU A 305 -32.54 -31.69 17.42
CA LEU A 305 -33.46 -31.66 16.28
C LEU A 305 -33.52 -32.99 15.52
N THR A 306 -32.45 -33.81 15.60
CA THR A 306 -32.36 -35.10 14.91
C THR A 306 -33.38 -36.12 15.44
N ASP A 307 -33.78 -36.00 16.71
CA ASP A 307 -34.78 -36.89 17.32
C ASP A 307 -36.21 -36.70 16.78
N GLY A 308 -36.48 -35.63 16.00
CA GLY A 308 -37.62 -35.48 15.08
C GLY A 308 -39.03 -35.41 15.68
N THR A 309 -39.23 -35.90 16.90
CA THR A 309 -40.52 -36.01 17.59
C THR A 309 -40.94 -34.69 18.23
N ILE A 310 -39.97 -33.92 18.72
CA ILE A 310 -40.19 -32.66 19.45
C ILE A 310 -40.50 -31.49 18.50
N ALA A 311 -39.85 -31.45 17.33
CA ALA A 311 -40.09 -30.40 16.34
C ALA A 311 -41.52 -30.46 15.74
N ALA A 312 -42.09 -31.66 15.65
CA ALA A 312 -43.45 -31.88 15.15
C ALA A 312 -44.54 -31.59 16.21
N GLN A 313 -44.22 -31.71 17.51
CA GLN A 313 -45.17 -31.47 18.61
C GLN A 313 -45.21 -30.03 19.10
N VAL A 314 -44.08 -29.31 19.11
CA VAL A 314 -43.99 -27.95 19.68
C VAL A 314 -44.46 -26.87 18.71
N GLY A 315 -44.23 -27.06 17.40
CA GLY A 315 -44.59 -26.07 16.36
C GLY A 315 -43.90 -24.70 16.53
N GLY A 316 -44.19 -23.75 15.64
CA GLY A 316 -43.72 -22.36 15.75
C GLY A 316 -42.21 -22.16 15.53
N LEU A 317 -41.53 -21.51 16.49
CA LEU A 317 -40.11 -21.10 16.39
C LEU A 317 -39.17 -22.30 16.16
N VAL A 318 -39.45 -23.45 16.78
CA VAL A 318 -38.61 -24.66 16.66
C VAL A 318 -38.60 -25.19 15.22
N ALA A 319 -39.76 -25.19 14.55
CA ALA A 319 -39.88 -25.62 13.15
C ALA A 319 -39.16 -24.65 12.19
N PHE A 320 -39.25 -23.33 12.45
CA PHE A 320 -38.50 -22.33 11.69
C PHE A 320 -36.98 -22.54 11.81
N VAL A 321 -36.48 -22.69 13.05
CA VAL A 321 -35.06 -22.89 13.32
C VAL A 321 -34.54 -24.20 12.72
N ASN A 322 -35.35 -25.26 12.72
CA ASN A 322 -35.03 -26.50 12.00
C ASN A 322 -34.84 -26.26 10.49
N GLY A 323 -35.70 -25.45 9.86
CA GLY A 323 -35.59 -25.11 8.44
C GLY A 323 -34.33 -24.32 8.08
N ILE A 324 -33.83 -23.47 9.00
CA ILE A 324 -32.59 -22.69 8.80
C ILE A 324 -31.36 -23.29 9.51
N TYR A 325 -31.47 -24.51 10.06
CA TYR A 325 -30.42 -25.13 10.86
C TYR A 325 -29.06 -25.15 10.15
N TRP A 326 -29.04 -25.58 8.89
CA TRP A 326 -27.82 -25.63 8.09
C TRP A 326 -27.18 -24.26 7.89
N LEU A 327 -27.98 -23.18 7.82
CA LEU A 327 -27.45 -21.81 7.75
C LEU A 327 -26.80 -21.39 9.07
N LEU A 328 -27.42 -21.71 10.21
CA LEU A 328 -26.86 -21.43 11.54
C LEU A 328 -25.55 -22.19 11.78
N LEU A 329 -25.51 -23.47 11.40
CA LEU A 329 -24.31 -24.30 11.50
C LEU A 329 -23.20 -23.80 10.56
N ALA A 330 -23.53 -23.48 9.31
CA ALA A 330 -22.57 -22.93 8.36
C ALA A 330 -22.00 -21.59 8.83
N TYR A 331 -22.86 -20.72 9.39
CA TYR A 331 -22.45 -19.45 9.96
C TYR A 331 -21.51 -19.65 11.16
N GLY A 332 -21.87 -20.49 12.14
CA GLY A 332 -21.01 -20.79 13.29
C GLY A 332 -19.67 -21.41 12.91
N THR A 333 -19.68 -22.32 11.93
CA THR A 333 -18.45 -22.92 11.37
C THR A 333 -17.58 -21.86 10.70
N GLY A 334 -18.17 -21.05 9.81
CA GLY A 334 -17.45 -19.98 9.10
C GLY A 334 -16.84 -18.95 10.06
N PHE A 335 -17.56 -18.60 11.13
CA PHE A 335 -17.08 -17.66 12.13
C PHE A 335 -15.78 -18.11 12.82
N LEU A 336 -15.52 -19.41 12.92
CA LEU A 336 -14.28 -19.98 13.48
C LEU A 336 -13.24 -20.31 12.41
N VAL A 337 -13.66 -20.85 11.26
CA VAL A 337 -12.76 -21.29 10.20
C VAL A 337 -12.13 -20.11 9.46
N VAL A 338 -12.90 -19.06 9.15
CA VAL A 338 -12.38 -17.87 8.44
C VAL A 338 -11.20 -17.22 9.17
N PRO A 339 -11.27 -16.87 10.47
CA PRO A 339 -10.14 -16.27 11.17
C PRO A 339 -8.97 -17.24 11.31
N LEU A 340 -9.21 -18.56 11.42
CA LEU A 340 -8.17 -19.57 11.49
C LEU A 340 -7.38 -19.66 10.17
N VAL A 341 -8.08 -19.75 9.03
CA VAL A 341 -7.44 -19.71 7.71
C VAL A 341 -6.69 -18.39 7.51
N ARG A 342 -7.30 -17.27 7.91
CA ARG A 342 -6.67 -15.94 7.82
C ARG A 342 -5.38 -15.88 8.65
N TYR A 343 -5.37 -16.44 9.85
CA TYR A 343 -4.18 -16.48 10.71
C TYR A 343 -2.97 -17.09 10.00
N PHE A 344 -3.14 -18.25 9.36
CA PHE A 344 -2.07 -18.89 8.60
C PHE A 344 -1.66 -18.08 7.36
N TRP A 345 -2.64 -17.49 6.66
CA TRP A 345 -2.37 -16.64 5.50
C TRP A 345 -1.56 -15.37 5.88
N ILE A 346 -1.91 -14.73 7.00
CA ILE A 346 -1.19 -13.57 7.55
C ILE A 346 0.25 -13.95 7.88
N GLN A 347 0.47 -15.12 8.50
CA GLN A 347 1.81 -15.59 8.87
C GLN A 347 2.68 -15.81 7.63
N TRP A 348 2.12 -16.47 6.62
CA TRP A 348 2.79 -16.64 5.33
C TRP A 348 3.11 -15.30 4.67
N ARG A 349 2.17 -14.35 4.67
CA ARG A 349 2.36 -13.02 4.07
C ARG A 349 3.41 -12.20 4.82
N ASN A 350 3.40 -12.26 6.14
CA ASN A 350 4.37 -11.59 7.00
C ASN A 350 5.78 -12.14 6.81
N ASN A 351 5.94 -13.45 6.60
CA ASN A 351 7.24 -14.04 6.25
C ASN A 351 7.78 -13.48 4.94
N LYS A 352 6.92 -13.29 3.92
CA LYS A 352 7.31 -12.65 2.65
C LYS A 352 7.64 -11.16 2.81
N ILE A 353 6.92 -10.43 3.66
CA ILE A 353 7.22 -9.03 3.99
C ILE A 353 8.57 -8.92 4.70
N ALA A 354 8.80 -9.79 5.70
CA ALA A 354 10.05 -9.83 6.42
C ALA A 354 11.24 -10.14 5.51
N ALA A 355 11.09 -11.08 4.56
CA ALA A 355 12.12 -11.36 3.55
C ALA A 355 12.47 -10.09 2.73
N ARG A 356 11.46 -9.42 2.14
CA ARG A 356 11.69 -8.20 1.36
C ARG A 356 12.32 -7.07 2.17
N ASN A 357 11.90 -6.88 3.42
CA ASN A 357 12.52 -5.90 4.32
C ASN A 357 13.98 -6.27 4.64
N ARG A 358 14.30 -7.55 4.85
CA ARG A 358 15.68 -8.00 5.04
C ARG A 358 16.53 -7.73 3.79
N ASP A 359 16.00 -7.96 2.60
CA ASP A 359 16.72 -7.71 1.35
C ASP A 359 17.00 -6.21 1.15
N ARG A 360 16.01 -5.34 1.42
CA ARG A 360 16.18 -3.88 1.42
C ARG A 360 17.21 -3.41 2.46
N LEU A 361 17.14 -3.95 3.69
CA LEU A 361 18.09 -3.64 4.74
C LEU A 361 19.51 -4.09 4.39
N SER A 362 19.67 -5.26 3.76
CA SER A 362 20.97 -5.76 3.32
C SER A 362 21.63 -4.82 2.30
N ARG A 363 20.85 -4.30 1.34
CA ARG A 363 21.29 -3.31 0.35
C ARG A 363 21.68 -2.00 1.01
N ALA A 364 20.90 -1.54 1.98
CA ALA A 364 21.24 -0.33 2.73
C ALA A 364 22.52 -0.49 3.56
N ARG A 365 22.79 -1.68 4.10
CA ARG A 365 24.05 -1.99 4.80
C ARG A 365 25.23 -1.99 3.84
N GLN A 366 25.09 -2.60 2.65
CA GLN A 366 26.12 -2.57 1.61
C GLN A 366 26.46 -1.14 1.19
N LEU A 367 25.46 -0.28 1.03
CA LEU A 367 25.66 1.14 0.76
C LEU A 367 26.37 1.87 1.90
N ALA A 368 26.04 1.55 3.16
CA ALA A 368 26.69 2.15 4.32
C ALA A 368 28.16 1.71 4.47
N SER A 369 28.49 0.49 4.04
CA SER A 369 29.85 -0.06 3.99
C SER A 369 30.41 -0.04 2.56
N ALA A 370 30.24 1.08 1.85
CA ALA A 370 30.66 1.20 0.45
C ALA A 370 32.16 0.93 0.28
N ASP A 371 32.48 0.04 -0.66
CA ASP A 371 33.85 -0.24 -1.07
C ASP A 371 34.45 0.91 -1.88
N SER A 372 35.74 0.82 -2.21
CA SER A 372 36.43 1.90 -2.93
C SER A 372 35.83 2.16 -4.31
N GLN A 373 35.31 1.13 -4.98
CA GLN A 373 34.68 1.26 -6.28
C GLN A 373 33.36 2.04 -6.17
N LEU A 374 32.46 1.65 -5.26
CA LEU A 374 31.19 2.34 -5.05
C LEU A 374 31.41 3.79 -4.58
N GLN A 375 32.44 4.05 -3.77
CA GLN A 375 32.81 5.41 -3.38
C GLN A 375 33.23 6.27 -4.57
N GLN A 376 34.00 5.71 -5.52
CA GLN A 376 34.38 6.41 -6.75
C GLN A 376 33.16 6.69 -7.64
N LYS A 377 32.26 5.71 -7.79
CA LYS A 377 30.99 5.87 -8.53
C LYS A 377 30.13 6.99 -7.95
N ILE A 378 29.99 7.02 -6.62
CA ILE A 378 29.26 8.08 -5.90
C ILE A 378 29.94 9.44 -6.09
N ALA A 379 31.28 9.51 -6.01
CA ALA A 379 32.02 10.75 -6.23
C ALA A 379 31.87 11.27 -7.67
N TYR A 380 31.81 10.37 -8.65
CA TYR A 380 31.54 10.75 -10.05
C TYR A 380 30.12 11.28 -10.21
N ALA A 381 29.10 10.63 -9.62
CA ALA A 381 27.73 11.13 -9.64
C ALA A 381 27.63 12.56 -9.05
N GLN A 382 28.38 12.85 -7.98
CA GLN A 382 28.40 14.18 -7.36
C GLN A 382 28.88 15.30 -8.29
N GLN A 383 29.59 15.01 -9.38
CA GLN A 383 29.99 16.03 -10.36
C GLN A 383 28.78 16.62 -11.11
N PHE A 384 27.69 15.86 -11.22
CA PHE A 384 26.43 16.29 -11.82
C PHE A 384 25.45 16.89 -10.81
N ALA A 385 25.84 16.94 -9.53
CA ALA A 385 24.99 17.41 -8.45
C ALA A 385 24.94 18.95 -8.42
N ALA A 386 23.74 19.51 -8.50
CA ALA A 386 23.52 20.96 -8.43
C ALA A 386 22.34 21.29 -7.52
N GLU A 387 22.33 22.49 -6.96
CA GLU A 387 21.22 23.00 -6.15
C GLU A 387 20.97 24.46 -6.53
N LYS A 388 19.84 24.70 -7.21
CA LYS A 388 19.40 26.05 -7.60
C LYS A 388 18.15 26.39 -6.80
N VAL A 389 18.27 27.36 -5.89
CA VAL A 389 17.11 27.92 -5.19
C VAL A 389 16.68 29.17 -5.94
N LEU A 390 15.50 29.14 -6.56
CA LEU A 390 14.90 30.31 -7.19
C LEU A 390 14.24 31.14 -6.09
N SER A 391 14.77 32.34 -5.86
CA SER A 391 14.20 33.32 -4.96
C SER A 391 13.30 34.31 -5.71
N ASP A 392 12.52 35.11 -4.99
CA ASP A 392 11.68 36.15 -5.61
C ASP A 392 12.50 37.17 -6.43
N LYS A 393 13.82 37.26 -6.17
CA LYS A 393 14.76 38.11 -6.89
C LYS A 393 15.25 37.51 -8.22
N ASP A 394 14.99 36.23 -8.45
CA ASP A 394 15.33 35.49 -9.68
C ASP A 394 14.11 35.36 -10.62
N LEU A 395 12.97 35.95 -10.23
CA LEU A 395 11.76 35.97 -11.05
C LEU A 395 11.95 36.95 -12.20
N VAL A 396 11.76 36.49 -13.43
CA VAL A 396 11.76 37.34 -14.64
C VAL A 396 10.34 37.80 -14.99
N TYR A 397 9.34 37.00 -14.61
CA TYR A 397 7.94 37.25 -14.89
C TYR A 397 7.08 36.52 -13.85
N SER A 398 6.01 37.18 -13.39
CA SER A 398 4.98 36.63 -12.50
C SER A 398 3.60 36.87 -13.09
N THR A 399 2.70 35.91 -12.90
CA THR A 399 1.29 36.06 -13.29
C THR A 399 0.44 36.77 -12.22
N GLU A 400 1.02 37.07 -11.06
CA GLU A 400 0.31 37.73 -9.94
C GLU A 400 0.34 39.26 -10.05
N THR A 401 1.36 39.82 -10.68
CA THR A 401 1.54 41.26 -10.89
C THR A 401 1.19 41.66 -12.33
N ASP A 402 0.77 42.90 -12.55
CA ASP A 402 0.49 43.38 -13.91
C ASP A 402 1.80 43.49 -14.72
N LEU A 403 1.71 43.28 -16.04
CA LEU A 403 2.87 43.28 -16.94
C LEU A 403 3.60 44.63 -16.94
N LEU A 404 2.86 45.74 -16.89
CA LEU A 404 3.45 47.08 -16.93
C LEU A 404 4.21 47.41 -15.64
N GLU A 405 3.67 46.97 -14.51
CA GLU A 405 4.30 47.16 -13.20
C GLU A 405 5.61 46.37 -13.10
N GLN A 406 5.61 45.12 -13.60
CA GLN A 406 6.80 44.29 -13.68
C GLN A 406 7.88 44.90 -14.58
N GLU A 407 7.52 45.43 -15.75
CA GLU A 407 8.49 45.99 -16.69
C GLU A 407 9.17 47.26 -16.14
N VAL A 408 8.44 48.07 -15.35
CA VAL A 408 8.99 49.24 -14.64
C VAL A 408 9.97 48.82 -13.54
N GLU A 409 9.63 47.82 -12.71
CA GLU A 409 10.52 47.32 -11.67
C GLU A 409 11.78 46.66 -12.25
N HIS A 410 11.62 45.91 -13.35
CA HIS A 410 12.71 45.21 -14.04
C HIS A 410 13.63 46.17 -14.79
N SER A 411 13.11 47.22 -15.42
CA SER A 411 13.94 48.22 -16.12
C SER A 411 14.98 48.84 -15.17
N GLN A 412 14.60 49.13 -13.93
CA GLN A 412 15.52 49.69 -12.94
C GLN A 412 16.63 48.71 -12.53
N GLN A 413 16.31 47.41 -12.44
CA GLN A 413 17.28 46.36 -12.13
C GLN A 413 18.24 46.12 -13.31
N ILE A 414 17.71 46.10 -14.53
CA ILE A 414 18.47 45.98 -15.78
C ILE A 414 19.44 47.16 -15.91
N ASP A 415 18.98 48.39 -15.68
CA ASP A 415 19.83 49.59 -15.72
C ASP A 415 20.95 49.53 -14.68
N ALA A 416 20.66 49.08 -13.46
CA ALA A 416 21.64 48.90 -12.40
C ALA A 416 22.68 47.80 -12.71
N GLU A 417 22.27 46.72 -13.40
CA GLU A 417 23.19 45.68 -13.86
C GLU A 417 24.07 46.18 -15.01
N TRP A 418 23.50 46.91 -15.97
CA TRP A 418 24.25 47.56 -17.05
C TRP A 418 25.29 48.53 -16.51
N GLN A 419 24.95 49.37 -15.54
CA GLN A 419 25.92 50.26 -14.88
C GLN A 419 27.05 49.47 -14.20
N ARG A 420 26.74 48.36 -13.53
CA ARG A 420 27.76 47.47 -12.94
C ARG A 420 28.68 46.84 -13.99
N ARG A 421 28.14 46.41 -15.14
CA ARG A 421 28.93 45.84 -16.24
C ARG A 421 29.80 46.90 -16.91
N LEU A 422 29.30 48.12 -17.10
CA LEU A 422 30.05 49.24 -17.64
C LEU A 422 31.21 49.65 -16.72
N GLN A 423 30.98 49.70 -15.40
CA GLN A 423 32.04 50.00 -14.41
C GLN A 423 33.11 48.89 -14.32
N ARG A 424 32.75 47.63 -14.58
CA ARG A 424 33.71 46.52 -14.67
C ARG A 424 34.48 46.49 -15.98
N GLY A 425 33.84 46.88 -17.09
CA GLY A 425 34.45 46.93 -18.42
C GLY A 425 35.30 48.19 -18.68
N SER A 426 35.20 49.22 -17.83
CA SER A 426 35.99 50.45 -17.93
C SER A 426 37.26 50.43 -17.05
N GLY A 427 37.69 49.26 -16.59
CA GLY A 427 38.82 49.07 -15.66
C GLY A 427 39.96 48.18 -16.18
N GLU A 428 39.92 47.79 -17.46
CA GLU A 428 41.09 47.36 -18.23
C GLU A 428 41.54 48.53 -19.13
#